data_AF-A0A7S2YXQ1-F1
#
_entry.id   AF-A0A7S2YXQ1-F1
#
_cell.length_a   1.000
_cell.length_b   1.000
_cell.length_c   1.000
_cell.angle_alpha   90.00
_cell.angle_beta   90.00
_cell.angle_gamma   90.00
#
_symmetry.space_group_name_H-M   'P 1'
#
loop_
_entity.id
_entity.type
_entity.pdbx_description
1 polymer ?
#
loop_
_entity_poly.entity_id
_entity_poly.type
_entity_poly.pdbx_seq_one_letter_code
_entity_poly.pdbx_strand_id
1 'polypeptide(L)'
;RDARAVVFGFGVKCPPSAAAAAKTSEVDVVCDKVVYKLLDEAGDRLVAMSPKHRREDVVGTAQVLATFKARKTASSGEKSVRTAAGLRVNDGRMEKSAPSDGRSFDGPPTFRVMRGDEEVY
;
A
#
# COMPACT_ATOMS: atom_id res chain seq x y z
N ARG A 1 4.81 -9.85 27.57
CA ARG A 1 4.80 -9.16 26.26
C ARG A 1 6.15 -8.51 26.12
N ASP A 2 7.05 -9.16 25.39
CA ASP A 2 8.41 -8.68 25.17
C ASP A 2 8.34 -7.51 24.17
N ALA A 3 8.71 -6.32 24.64
CA ALA A 3 8.76 -5.14 23.81
C ALA A 3 10.04 -5.19 22.96
N ARG A 4 9.90 -5.28 21.63
CA ARG A 4 11.02 -5.08 20.72
C ARG A 4 11.47 -3.62 20.84
N ALA A 5 12.64 -3.40 21.39
CA ALA A 5 13.20 -2.08 21.65
C ALA A 5 14.61 -2.00 21.06
N VAL A 6 15.03 -0.77 20.74
CA VAL A 6 16.38 -0.46 20.29
C VAL A 6 17.05 0.38 21.37
N VAL A 7 18.28 0.05 21.73
CA VAL A 7 19.06 0.76 22.76
C VAL A 7 20.05 1.69 22.08
N PHE A 8 19.97 2.99 22.39
CA PHE A 8 20.89 4.01 21.90
C PHE A 8 21.83 4.47 23.02
N GLY A 9 23.14 4.36 22.80
CA GLY A 9 24.19 4.79 23.71
C GLY A 9 24.92 6.01 23.17
N PHE A 10 24.89 7.13 23.91
CA PHE A 10 25.64 8.33 23.56
C PHE A 10 26.94 8.43 24.36
N GLY A 11 28.08 8.56 23.67
CA GLY A 11 29.38 8.78 24.32
C GLY A 11 29.95 7.56 25.07
N VAL A 12 29.29 6.41 24.98
CA VAL A 12 29.69 5.15 25.62
C VAL A 12 30.07 4.12 24.56
N LYS A 13 30.99 3.21 24.90
CA LYS A 13 31.25 2.01 24.10
C LYS A 13 30.45 0.86 24.67
N CYS A 14 29.80 0.07 23.80
CA CYS A 14 29.11 -1.13 24.23
C CYS A 14 30.13 -2.17 24.73
N PRO A 15 30.09 -2.59 26.01
CA PRO A 15 30.98 -3.61 26.51
C PRO A 15 30.67 -4.99 25.86
N PRO A 16 31.67 -5.87 25.69
CA PRO A 16 31.50 -7.12 24.95
C PRO A 16 30.46 -8.06 25.57
N SER A 17 30.30 -8.04 26.90
CA SER A 17 29.26 -8.79 27.61
C SER A 17 27.85 -8.32 27.25
N ALA A 18 27.63 -7.00 27.17
CA ALA A 18 26.35 -6.43 26.77
C ALA A 18 26.04 -6.70 25.30
N ALA A 19 27.05 -6.62 24.41
CA ALA A 19 26.88 -6.95 23.00
C ALA A 19 26.50 -8.43 22.79
N ALA A 20 27.06 -9.34 23.59
CA ALA A 20 26.68 -10.75 23.55
C ALA A 20 25.24 -10.97 24.02
N ALA A 21 24.85 -10.36 25.15
CA ALA A 21 23.49 -10.45 25.68
C ALA A 21 22.44 -9.85 24.73
N ALA A 22 22.77 -8.73 24.08
CA ALA A 22 21.93 -8.08 23.09
C ALA A 22 21.68 -8.99 21.87
N LYS A 23 22.72 -9.65 21.36
CA LYS A 23 22.59 -10.64 20.28
C LYS A 23 21.72 -11.82 20.66
N THR A 24 21.88 -12.37 21.87
CA THR A 24 21.06 -13.48 22.36
C THR A 24 19.58 -13.09 22.51
N SER A 25 19.32 -11.83 22.84
CA SER A 25 17.96 -11.32 23.08
C SER A 25 17.32 -10.66 21.85
N GLU A 26 18.00 -10.71 20.69
CA GLU A 26 17.60 -10.02 19.45
C GLU A 26 17.29 -8.51 19.64
N VAL A 27 18.05 -7.87 20.54
CA VAL A 27 17.97 -6.43 20.81
C VAL A 27 19.08 -5.71 20.05
N ASP A 28 18.71 -4.72 19.26
CA ASP A 28 19.69 -3.85 18.61
C ASP A 28 20.26 -2.82 19.58
N VAL A 29 21.59 -2.69 19.57
CA VAL A 29 22.32 -1.69 20.34
C VAL A 29 23.15 -0.85 19.39
N VAL A 30 22.92 0.45 19.41
CA VAL A 30 23.67 1.42 18.62
C VAL A 30 24.38 2.38 19.55
N CYS A 31 25.67 2.58 19.35
CA CYS A 31 26.47 3.45 20.21
C CYS A 31 27.29 4.40 19.36
N ASP A 32 27.07 5.69 19.56
CA ASP A 32 27.75 6.72 18.80
C ASP A 32 28.18 7.90 19.69
N LYS A 33 29.18 8.65 19.22
CA LYS A 33 29.72 9.81 19.96
C LYS A 33 29.14 11.14 19.50
N VAL A 34 28.33 11.13 18.44
CA VAL A 34 27.77 12.33 17.81
C VAL A 34 26.25 12.25 17.91
N VAL A 35 25.61 13.22 18.59
CA VAL A 35 24.16 13.20 18.83
C VAL A 35 23.37 13.19 17.53
N TYR A 36 23.79 13.96 16.52
CA TYR A 36 23.07 14.04 15.24
C TYR A 36 23.01 12.69 14.52
N LYS A 37 24.08 11.88 14.59
CA LYS A 37 24.08 10.53 13.99
C LYS A 37 23.07 9.61 14.67
N LEU A 38 22.98 9.67 16.00
CA LEU A 38 22.00 8.88 16.76
C LEU A 38 20.56 9.32 16.45
N LEU A 39 20.33 10.62 16.28
CA LEU A 39 19.02 11.15 15.91
C LEU A 39 18.63 10.71 14.49
N ASP A 40 19.56 10.77 13.54
CA ASP A 40 19.34 10.31 12.17
C ASP A 40 19.00 8.81 12.15
N GLU A 41 19.78 7.97 12.83
CA GLU A 41 19.51 6.52 12.93
C GLU A 41 18.19 6.20 13.64
N ALA A 42 17.82 6.96 14.68
CA ALA A 42 16.53 6.80 15.32
C ALA A 42 15.39 7.17 14.38
N GLY A 43 15.53 8.27 13.63
CA GLY A 43 14.57 8.69 12.60
C GLY A 43 14.39 7.64 11.51
N ASP A 44 15.49 7.15 10.94
CA ASP A 44 15.47 6.13 9.88
C ASP A 44 14.76 4.85 10.33
N ARG A 45 15.03 4.40 11.57
CA ARG A 45 14.36 3.22 12.14
C ARG A 45 12.87 3.45 12.35
N LEU A 46 12.47 4.63 12.81
CA LEU A 46 11.05 4.97 12.97
C LEU A 46 10.32 4.98 11.63
N VAL A 47 10.93 5.58 10.60
CA VAL A 47 10.37 5.60 9.25
C VAL A 47 10.28 4.19 8.67
N ALA A 48 11.32 3.37 8.83
CA ALA A 48 11.32 1.99 8.38
C ALA A 48 10.26 1.11 9.08
N MET A 49 9.95 1.41 10.34
CA MET A 49 8.90 0.73 11.12
C MET A 49 7.51 1.35 10.91
N SER A 50 7.43 2.49 10.24
CA SER A 50 6.16 3.19 10.03
C SER A 50 5.28 2.42 9.04
N PRO A 51 3.98 2.23 9.35
CA PRO A 51 3.06 1.64 8.39
C PRO A 51 2.92 2.58 7.18
N LYS A 52 3.19 2.07 5.99
CA LYS A 52 2.97 2.81 4.75
C LYS A 52 1.50 3.13 4.59
N HIS A 53 1.20 4.38 4.28
CA HIS A 53 -0.17 4.78 3.97
C HIS A 53 -0.43 4.63 2.48
N ARG A 54 -1.50 3.90 2.15
CA ARG A 54 -2.01 3.76 0.79
C ARG A 54 -2.90 4.95 0.47
N ARG A 55 -2.50 5.76 -0.50
CA ARG A 55 -3.33 6.85 -1.01
C ARG A 55 -3.96 6.43 -2.34
N GLU A 56 -5.29 6.47 -2.38
CA GLU A 56 -6.05 6.19 -3.59
C GLU A 56 -6.44 7.52 -4.25
N ASP A 57 -5.84 7.82 -5.41
CA ASP A 57 -6.23 8.97 -6.23
C ASP A 57 -7.15 8.52 -7.37
N VAL A 58 -8.33 9.14 -7.45
CA VAL A 58 -9.33 8.87 -8.50
C VAL A 58 -8.86 9.54 -9.79
N VAL A 59 -8.61 8.75 -10.84
CA VAL A 59 -8.14 9.21 -12.16
C VAL A 59 -9.28 9.44 -13.13
N GLY A 60 -10.43 8.81 -12.90
CA GLY A 60 -11.59 9.02 -13.75
C GLY A 60 -12.87 8.47 -13.16
N THR A 61 -13.98 9.02 -13.63
CA THR A 61 -15.33 8.61 -13.27
C THR A 61 -16.11 8.28 -14.53
N ALA A 62 -16.85 7.17 -14.51
CA ALA A 62 -17.80 6.82 -15.56
C ALA A 62 -19.13 6.41 -14.98
N GLN A 63 -20.18 6.67 -15.74
CA GLN A 63 -21.54 6.28 -15.43
C GLN A 63 -21.95 5.10 -16.32
N VAL A 64 -22.59 4.09 -15.72
CA VAL A 64 -23.15 2.97 -16.49
C VAL A 64 -24.47 3.43 -17.11
N LEU A 65 -24.59 3.28 -18.41
CA LEU A 65 -25.81 3.62 -19.16
C LEU A 65 -26.66 2.38 -19.44
N ALA A 66 -26.02 1.24 -19.71
CA ALA A 66 -26.71 0.00 -20.04
C ALA A 66 -25.85 -1.22 -19.71
N THR A 67 -26.49 -2.36 -19.44
CA THR A 67 -25.82 -3.66 -19.32
C THR A 67 -26.34 -4.61 -20.39
N PHE A 68 -25.43 -5.33 -21.03
CA PHE A 68 -25.69 -6.20 -22.16
C PHE A 68 -25.20 -7.60 -21.84
N LYS A 69 -26.01 -8.62 -22.13
CA LYS A 69 -25.59 -10.02 -21.99
C LYS A 69 -25.15 -10.52 -23.36
N ALA A 70 -23.85 -10.68 -23.55
CA ALA A 70 -23.27 -11.24 -24.77
C ALA A 70 -23.01 -12.74 -24.58
N ARG A 71 -23.63 -13.56 -25.43
CA ARG A 71 -23.29 -14.98 -25.53
C ARG A 71 -22.12 -15.13 -26.48
N LYS A 72 -20.96 -15.58 -25.98
CA LYS A 72 -19.79 -15.86 -26.81
C LYS A 72 -19.53 -17.36 -26.80
N THR A 73 -19.64 -17.98 -27.97
CA THR A 73 -19.18 -19.35 -28.18
C THR A 73 -17.65 -19.30 -28.27
N ALA A 74 -16.97 -19.93 -27.32
CA ALA A 74 -15.53 -20.10 -27.41
C ALA A 74 -15.20 -21.12 -28.52
N SER A 75 -13.97 -21.08 -29.05
CA SER A 75 -13.51 -22.04 -30.08
C SER A 75 -13.57 -23.51 -29.60
N SER A 76 -13.69 -23.74 -28.30
CA SER A 76 -13.85 -25.05 -27.65
C SER A 76 -15.30 -25.54 -27.55
N GLY A 77 -16.28 -24.82 -28.10
CA GLY A 77 -17.71 -25.18 -28.04
C GLY A 77 -18.43 -24.79 -26.75
N GLU A 78 -17.71 -24.29 -25.74
CA GLU A 78 -18.28 -23.85 -24.48
C GLU A 78 -18.99 -22.48 -24.63
N LYS A 79 -20.27 -22.42 -24.26
CA LYS A 79 -21.10 -21.21 -24.33
C LYS A 79 -20.94 -20.41 -23.04
N SER A 80 -20.10 -19.38 -23.06
CA SER A 80 -19.95 -18.45 -21.93
C SER A 80 -20.88 -17.24 -22.10
N VAL A 81 -21.64 -16.91 -21.06
CA VAL A 81 -22.41 -15.66 -20.99
C VAL A 81 -21.53 -14.62 -20.32
N ARG A 82 -21.17 -13.56 -21.04
CA ARG A 82 -20.44 -12.41 -20.49
C ARG A 82 -21.38 -11.22 -20.40
N THR A 83 -21.37 -10.54 -19.27
CA THR A 83 -22.07 -9.26 -19.11
C THR A 83 -21.10 -8.15 -19.49
N ALA A 84 -21.48 -7.32 -20.46
CA ALA A 84 -20.77 -6.11 -20.84
C ALA A 84 -21.56 -4.90 -20.35
N ALA A 85 -20.91 -3.95 -19.67
CA ALA A 85 -21.49 -2.67 -19.33
C ALA A 85 -21.12 -1.64 -20.42
N GLY A 86 -22.10 -0.86 -20.88
CA GLY A 86 -21.88 0.35 -21.64
C GLY A 86 -21.68 1.51 -20.66
N LEU A 87 -20.47 2.08 -20.63
CA LEU A 87 -20.12 3.18 -19.75
C LEU A 87 -19.88 4.46 -20.56
N ARG A 88 -20.25 5.60 -19.97
CA ARG A 88 -19.85 6.93 -20.43
C ARG A 88 -18.89 7.53 -19.43
N VAL A 89 -17.70 7.92 -19.89
CA VAL A 89 -16.71 8.62 -19.05
C VAL A 89 -17.18 10.06 -18.87
N ASN A 90 -17.35 10.47 -17.62
CA ASN A 90 -17.73 11.84 -17.26
C ASN A 90 -16.51 12.70 -16.98
N ASP A 91 -15.50 12.13 -16.33
CA ASP A 91 -14.27 12.85 -15.98
C ASP A 91 -13.06 11.92 -16.08
N GLY A 92 -11.92 12.46 -16.53
CA GLY A 92 -10.66 11.73 -16.62
C GLY A 92 -10.60 10.66 -17.72
N ARG A 93 -9.86 9.57 -17.46
CA ARG A 93 -9.64 8.47 -18.42
C ARG A 93 -9.75 7.11 -17.72
N MET A 94 -10.29 6.13 -18.45
CA MET A 94 -10.31 4.74 -18.02
C MET A 94 -9.10 3.97 -18.55
N GLU A 95 -8.36 3.33 -17.64
CA GLU A 95 -7.26 2.43 -17.97
C GLU A 95 -7.68 0.98 -17.69
N LYS A 96 -7.31 0.06 -18.59
CA LYS A 96 -7.73 -1.35 -18.49
C LYS A 96 -7.14 -2.08 -17.27
N SER A 97 -5.95 -1.67 -16.84
CA SER A 97 -5.16 -2.24 -15.74
C SER A 97 -5.51 -1.67 -14.38
N ALA A 98 -6.27 -0.58 -14.33
CA ALA A 98 -6.48 0.16 -13.10
C ALA A 98 -7.60 -0.47 -12.24
N PRO A 99 -7.42 -0.53 -10.91
CA PRO A 99 -8.47 -1.00 -10.01
C PRO A 99 -9.68 -0.07 -10.10
N SER A 100 -10.87 -0.67 -10.19
CA SER A 100 -12.13 0.05 -10.28
C SER A 100 -13.04 -0.31 -9.12
N ASP A 101 -13.58 0.71 -8.45
CA ASP A 101 -14.52 0.57 -7.35
C ASP A 101 -15.92 0.98 -7.83
N GLY A 102 -16.89 0.10 -7.58
CA GLY A 102 -18.29 0.27 -7.98
C GLY A 102 -19.13 0.60 -6.76
N ARG A 103 -19.36 1.89 -6.50
CA ARG A 103 -20.28 2.33 -5.44
C ARG A 103 -21.60 2.81 -6.01
N SER A 104 -22.69 2.25 -5.51
CA SER A 104 -24.05 2.75 -5.70
C SER A 104 -24.48 3.49 -4.43
N PHE A 105 -24.41 4.82 -4.44
CA PHE A 105 -24.93 5.68 -3.38
C PHE A 105 -26.03 6.55 -4.00
N ASP A 106 -27.28 6.21 -3.74
CA ASP A 106 -28.52 6.95 -4.08
C ASP A 106 -28.55 7.70 -5.43
N GLY A 107 -27.99 7.10 -6.47
CA GLY A 107 -27.77 7.72 -7.78
C GLY A 107 -27.42 6.70 -8.86
N PRO A 108 -27.28 7.13 -10.13
CA PRO A 108 -26.96 6.22 -11.22
C PRO A 108 -25.62 5.52 -10.97
N PRO A 109 -25.50 4.22 -11.27
CA PRO A 109 -24.29 3.46 -10.97
C PRO A 109 -23.05 4.08 -11.62
N THR A 110 -22.09 4.49 -10.78
CA THR A 110 -20.82 5.09 -11.21
C THR A 110 -19.64 4.17 -10.92
N PHE A 111 -18.76 4.00 -11.89
CA PHE A 111 -17.45 3.40 -11.74
C PHE A 111 -16.39 4.48 -11.56
N ARG A 112 -15.50 4.28 -10.59
CA ARG A 112 -14.29 5.08 -10.43
C ARG A 112 -13.09 4.27 -10.85
N VAL A 113 -12.18 4.87 -11.61
CA VAL A 113 -10.87 4.31 -11.91
C VAL A 113 -9.84 5.01 -11.08
N MET A 114 -9.04 4.22 -10.35
CA MET A 114 -8.00 4.70 -9.46
C MET A 114 -6.63 4.62 -10.14
N ARG A 115 -5.75 5.60 -9.90
CA ARG A 115 -4.32 5.43 -10.25
C ARG A 115 -3.72 4.41 -9.30
N GLY A 116 -2.77 3.63 -9.83
CA GLY A 116 -2.00 2.69 -9.03
C GLY A 116 -1.39 3.36 -7.79
N ASP A 117 -1.30 2.55 -6.75
CA ASP A 117 -0.96 2.91 -5.39
C ASP A 117 0.37 3.66 -5.29
N GLU A 118 0.33 4.88 -4.76
CA GLU A 118 1.54 5.54 -4.28
C GLU A 118 1.71 5.19 -2.80
N GLU A 119 2.77 4.45 -2.49
CA GLU A 119 3.18 4.18 -1.12
C GLU A 119 3.83 5.45 -0.55
N VAL A 120 3.11 6.13 0.34
CA VAL A 120 3.61 7.34 1.01
C VAL A 120 4.11 6.97 2.41
N TYR A 121 5.30 7.48 2.77
CA TYR A 121 5.91 7.35 4.10
C TYR A 121 5.44 8.45 5.06
#